data_AF-A0A551ZDB1-F1
#
_entry.id   AF-A0A551ZDB1-F1
#
_cell.length_a   1.000
_cell.length_b   1.000
_cell.length_c   1.000
_cell.angle_alpha   90.00
_cell.angle_beta   90.00
_cell.angle_gamma   90.00
#
_symmetry.space_group_name_H-M   'P 1'
#
loop_
_entity.id
_entity.type
_entity.pdbx_description
1 polymer ?
#
loop_
_entity_poly.entity_id
_entity_poly.type
_entity_poly.pdbx_seq_one_letter_code
_entity_poly.pdbx_strand_id
1 'polypeptide(L)'
;MGQDVSSAQQKETPQNISSKTILVLASSPADEARLRLDQEDRPEPQEGYEQLSILLAEKKWKEADWETMQILLRIAERTEQGWLLSIDEIPSEDIRKIDLLWLDASKGKFGYSVQKNIWLNVQGEIGVFDALVFYKFAKQVSWQVNDQLRMNYDDFDFSLNAPDGHLPTFRFPSDTDQLGTWLDAFKDFLPRL
;
A
#
# COMPACT_ATOMS: atom_id res chain seq x y z
N MET A 1 56.59 30.47 -32.43
CA MET A 1 55.61 29.60 -33.13
C MET A 1 55.43 28.37 -32.27
N GLY A 2 54.23 28.18 -31.71
CA GLY A 2 53.73 27.00 -30.96
C GLY A 2 54.45 26.70 -29.63
N GLN A 3 53.85 26.90 -28.44
CA GLN A 3 52.80 26.09 -27.79
C GLN A 3 53.22 24.62 -27.55
N ASP A 4 52.99 23.98 -26.41
CA ASP A 4 52.50 24.37 -25.08
C ASP A 4 52.62 23.11 -24.18
N VAL A 5 52.59 23.32 -22.86
CA VAL A 5 52.14 22.48 -21.70
C VAL A 5 52.13 20.94 -21.75
N SER A 6 52.11 20.17 -20.65
CA SER A 6 52.33 20.29 -19.19
C SER A 6 51.61 19.08 -18.59
N SER A 7 52.29 18.37 -17.69
CA SER A 7 51.76 17.74 -16.47
C SER A 7 50.82 16.54 -16.54
N ALA A 8 51.31 15.47 -15.91
CA ALA A 8 50.58 14.29 -15.48
C ALA A 8 49.82 14.50 -14.15
N GLN A 9 48.67 13.84 -14.08
CA GLN A 9 47.98 13.21 -12.94
C GLN A 9 48.11 13.80 -11.51
N GLN A 10 46.97 14.23 -10.96
CA GLN A 10 46.59 13.94 -9.57
C GLN A 10 45.17 13.35 -9.51
N LYS A 11 45.00 12.42 -8.58
CA LYS A 11 43.82 11.59 -8.30
C LYS A 11 42.66 12.41 -7.74
N GLU A 12 41.43 12.07 -8.15
CA GLU A 12 40.26 12.08 -7.27
C GLU A 12 39.38 10.84 -7.53
N THR A 13 38.93 10.23 -6.44
CA THR A 13 37.96 9.12 -6.32
C THR A 13 36.53 9.56 -6.69
N PRO A 14 35.69 8.74 -7.35
CA PRO A 14 34.28 9.08 -7.49
C PRO A 14 33.49 8.74 -6.22
N GLN A 15 32.87 9.77 -5.66
CA GLN A 15 31.79 9.65 -4.68
C GLN A 15 30.48 9.21 -5.36
N ASN A 16 29.74 8.35 -4.64
CA ASN A 16 28.29 8.41 -4.43
C ASN A 16 27.41 8.82 -5.62
N ILE A 17 26.84 7.83 -6.31
CA ILE A 17 25.89 8.05 -7.40
C ILE A 17 24.49 8.32 -6.80
N SER A 18 24.27 9.58 -6.45
CA SER A 18 22.94 10.13 -6.11
C SER A 18 22.25 10.64 -7.38
N SER A 19 21.04 10.14 -7.62
CA SER A 19 19.89 10.65 -8.40
C SER A 19 20.08 11.38 -9.74
N LYS A 20 21.27 11.45 -10.34
CA LYS A 20 21.52 12.20 -11.58
C LYS A 20 21.38 11.40 -12.88
N THR A 21 20.96 10.14 -12.84
CA THR A 21 20.84 9.31 -14.05
C THR A 21 19.52 9.51 -14.81
N ILE A 22 18.51 10.14 -14.22
CA ILE A 22 17.25 10.52 -14.92
C ILE A 22 17.36 11.96 -15.44
N LEU A 23 18.37 12.28 -16.25
CA LEU A 23 18.48 13.62 -16.87
C LEU A 23 19.03 13.59 -18.29
N VAL A 24 18.97 12.43 -18.96
CA VAL A 24 19.58 12.25 -20.29
C VAL A 24 18.55 12.27 -21.43
N LEU A 25 17.25 12.50 -21.18
CA LEU A 25 16.24 12.48 -22.27
C LEU A 25 15.33 13.72 -22.38
N ALA A 26 15.46 14.75 -21.54
CA ALA A 26 14.73 16.01 -21.74
C ALA A 26 15.62 16.99 -22.52
N SER A 27 15.25 17.28 -23.77
CA SER A 27 16.06 18.13 -24.66
C SER A 27 15.66 19.62 -24.65
N SER A 28 14.78 20.04 -23.73
CA SER A 28 14.32 21.42 -23.64
C SER A 28 13.97 21.84 -22.20
N PRO A 29 14.30 23.08 -21.79
CA PRO A 29 13.82 23.66 -20.54
C PRO A 29 12.29 23.65 -20.39
N ALA A 30 11.55 23.63 -21.52
CA ALA A 30 10.10 23.52 -21.54
C ALA A 30 9.60 22.09 -21.24
N ASP A 31 10.39 21.05 -21.58
CA ASP A 31 10.06 19.66 -21.25
C ASP A 31 10.37 19.36 -19.79
N GLU A 32 11.43 19.95 -19.22
CA GLU A 32 11.69 19.90 -17.78
C GLU A 32 10.63 20.66 -16.98
N ALA A 33 10.17 21.82 -17.47
CA ALA A 33 9.09 22.57 -16.83
C ALA A 33 7.75 21.81 -16.90
N ARG A 34 7.45 21.15 -18.03
CA ARG A 34 6.24 20.31 -18.18
C ARG A 34 6.25 19.07 -17.30
N LEU A 35 7.42 18.46 -17.06
CA LEU A 35 7.52 17.32 -16.16
C LEU A 35 7.42 17.72 -14.67
N ARG A 36 7.77 18.96 -14.33
CA ARG A 36 7.70 19.49 -12.96
C ARG A 36 6.32 20.03 -12.58
N LEU A 37 5.53 20.50 -13.55
CA LEU A 37 4.23 21.13 -13.29
C LEU A 37 3.11 20.15 -12.90
N ASP A 38 3.31 18.84 -13.06
CA ASP A 38 2.32 17.82 -12.71
C ASP A 38 2.64 17.10 -11.38
N GLN A 39 3.70 17.49 -10.66
CA GLN A 39 4.23 16.74 -9.49
C GLN A 39 4.11 17.47 -8.14
N GLU A 40 3.64 18.73 -8.08
CA GLU A 40 3.84 19.56 -6.88
C GLU A 40 2.62 19.80 -5.97
N ASP A 41 1.46 19.15 -6.20
CA ASP A 41 0.27 19.42 -5.36
C ASP A 41 -0.43 18.16 -4.80
N ARG A 42 0.12 16.96 -5.03
CA ARG A 42 -0.36 15.74 -4.37
C ARG A 42 0.45 15.54 -3.09
N PRO A 43 -0.16 15.40 -1.90
CA PRO A 43 0.57 14.92 -0.74
C PRO A 43 1.14 13.54 -1.07
N GLU A 44 2.46 13.47 -1.16
CA GLU A 44 3.17 12.28 -1.61
C GLU A 44 2.76 11.08 -0.74
N PRO A 45 2.45 9.91 -1.33
CA PRO A 45 2.20 8.67 -0.57
C PRO A 45 3.27 8.41 0.50
N GLN A 46 4.48 8.92 0.28
CA GLN A 46 5.60 8.93 1.21
C GLN A 46 5.27 9.47 2.62
N GLU A 47 4.57 10.60 2.74
CA GLU A 47 4.17 11.14 4.05
C GLU A 47 3.17 10.20 4.76
N GLY A 48 2.26 9.59 3.99
CA GLY A 48 1.34 8.58 4.49
C GLY A 48 2.06 7.33 5.02
N TYR A 49 3.09 6.85 4.31
CA TYR A 49 3.88 5.70 4.75
C TYR A 49 4.65 5.95 6.04
N GLU A 50 5.17 7.17 6.23
CA GLU A 50 5.84 7.56 7.47
C GLU A 50 4.86 7.57 8.64
N GLN A 51 3.68 8.16 8.44
CA GLN A 51 2.62 8.16 9.45
C GLN A 51 2.16 6.74 9.79
N LEU A 52 1.92 5.90 8.78
CA LEU A 52 1.58 4.48 8.97
C LEU A 52 2.67 3.75 9.76
N SER A 53 3.94 3.95 9.40
CA SER A 53 5.07 3.34 10.12
C SER A 53 5.13 3.76 11.59
N ILE A 54 4.85 5.03 11.91
CA ILE A 54 4.80 5.53 13.30
C ILE A 54 3.66 4.86 14.06
N LEU A 55 2.45 4.85 13.50
CA LEU A 55 1.27 4.25 14.14
C LEU A 55 1.46 2.76 14.41
N LEU A 56 2.04 2.05 13.45
CA LEU A 56 2.36 0.63 13.56
C LEU A 56 3.44 0.37 14.64
N ALA A 57 4.50 1.17 14.68
CA ALA A 57 5.54 1.07 15.71
C ALA A 57 4.99 1.33 17.13
N GLU A 58 4.03 2.25 17.26
CA GLU A 58 3.30 2.54 18.49
C GLU A 58 2.21 1.52 18.82
N LYS A 59 1.96 0.54 17.94
CA LYS A 59 0.90 -0.47 18.05
C LYS A 59 -0.51 0.14 18.13
N LYS A 60 -0.70 1.30 17.52
CA LYS A 60 -2.00 1.93 17.31
C LYS A 60 -2.69 1.29 16.11
N TRP A 61 -3.10 0.04 16.28
CA TRP A 61 -3.56 -0.81 15.18
C TRP A 61 -4.80 -0.26 14.46
N LYS A 62 -5.72 0.35 15.20
CA LYS A 62 -6.94 0.94 14.64
C LYS A 62 -6.61 2.16 13.78
N GLU A 63 -5.75 3.04 14.29
CA GLU A 63 -5.31 4.22 13.58
C GLU A 63 -4.43 3.85 12.38
N ALA A 64 -3.59 2.82 12.49
CA ALA A 64 -2.79 2.30 11.38
C ALA A 64 -3.67 1.68 10.28
N ASP A 65 -4.73 0.97 10.66
CA ASP A 65 -5.73 0.43 9.72
C ASP A 65 -6.45 1.55 8.97
N TRP A 66 -6.88 2.58 9.71
CA TRP A 66 -7.44 3.80 9.13
C TRP A 66 -6.46 4.52 8.19
N GLU A 67 -5.20 4.72 8.60
CA GLU A 67 -4.18 5.39 7.78
C GLU A 67 -3.89 4.58 6.51
N THR A 68 -3.83 3.25 6.60
CA THR A 68 -3.67 2.35 5.45
C THR A 68 -4.74 2.63 4.40
N MET A 69 -5.98 2.72 4.83
CA MET A 69 -7.11 3.05 3.96
C MET A 69 -6.99 4.46 3.36
N GLN A 70 -6.59 5.46 4.14
CA GLN A 70 -6.37 6.83 3.65
C GLN A 70 -5.25 6.93 2.62
N ILE A 71 -4.18 6.14 2.76
CA ILE A 71 -3.12 6.02 1.76
C ILE A 71 -3.70 5.49 0.45
N LEU A 72 -4.46 4.39 0.48
CA LEU A 72 -5.06 3.81 -0.72
C LEU A 72 -5.99 4.81 -1.42
N LEU A 73 -6.83 5.52 -0.66
CA LEU A 73 -7.72 6.55 -1.22
C LEU A 73 -6.94 7.71 -1.84
N ARG A 74 -5.86 8.19 -1.21
CA ARG A 74 -5.01 9.25 -1.78
C ARG A 74 -4.34 8.82 -3.08
N ILE A 75 -3.83 7.58 -3.13
CA ILE A 75 -3.19 7.04 -4.33
C ILE A 75 -4.17 7.01 -5.50
N ALA A 76 -5.41 6.59 -5.24
CA ALA A 76 -6.48 6.54 -6.23
C ALA A 76 -7.12 7.91 -6.55
N GLU A 77 -6.75 8.99 -5.86
CA GLU A 77 -7.42 10.30 -5.91
C GLU A 77 -8.90 10.24 -5.52
N ARG A 78 -9.22 9.41 -4.52
CA ARG A 78 -10.58 9.13 -4.06
C ARG A 78 -10.87 9.51 -2.61
N THR A 79 -10.04 10.36 -2.02
CA THR A 79 -10.20 10.81 -0.62
C THR A 79 -11.56 11.43 -0.36
N GLU A 80 -12.10 12.22 -1.31
CA GLU A 80 -13.41 12.85 -1.17
C GLU A 80 -14.57 11.85 -1.27
N GLN A 81 -14.41 10.80 -2.08
CA GLN A 81 -15.42 9.76 -2.28
C GLN A 81 -15.42 8.78 -1.11
N GLY A 82 -14.26 8.52 -0.51
CA GLY A 82 -14.13 7.63 0.63
C GLY A 82 -14.22 6.14 0.28
N TRP A 83 -14.15 5.77 -1.00
CA TRP A 83 -14.17 4.38 -1.47
C TRP A 83 -13.39 4.21 -2.78
N LEU A 84 -12.84 3.02 -3.04
CA LEU A 84 -12.13 2.69 -4.29
C LEU A 84 -13.09 2.14 -5.35
N LEU A 85 -12.91 2.55 -6.61
CA LEU A 85 -13.66 1.98 -7.76
C LEU A 85 -13.09 0.62 -8.18
N SER A 86 -11.76 0.55 -8.26
CA SER A 86 -11.01 -0.66 -8.57
C SER A 86 -9.68 -0.61 -7.84
N ILE A 87 -9.16 -1.77 -7.46
CA ILE A 87 -7.82 -1.84 -6.91
C ILE A 87 -6.75 -1.51 -7.95
N ASP A 88 -7.05 -1.64 -9.25
CA ASP A 88 -6.10 -1.34 -10.34
C ASP A 88 -5.59 0.11 -10.33
N GLU A 89 -6.32 1.00 -9.64
CA GLU A 89 -5.92 2.40 -9.40
C GLU A 89 -4.68 2.51 -8.49
N ILE A 90 -4.41 1.49 -7.67
CA ILE A 90 -3.31 1.48 -6.70
C ILE A 90 -2.11 0.75 -7.31
N PRO A 91 -0.91 1.33 -7.47
CA PRO A 91 0.25 0.61 -7.98
C PRO A 91 0.68 -0.56 -7.08
N SER A 92 1.20 -1.64 -7.67
CA SER A 92 1.57 -2.84 -6.89
C SER A 92 2.76 -2.59 -5.95
N GLU A 93 3.59 -1.59 -6.23
CA GLU A 93 4.69 -1.19 -5.34
C GLU A 93 4.15 -0.63 -4.02
N ASP A 94 3.12 0.22 -4.08
CA ASP A 94 2.47 0.78 -2.91
C ASP A 94 1.78 -0.30 -2.07
N ILE A 95 1.08 -1.25 -2.71
CA ILE A 95 0.46 -2.40 -2.02
C ILE A 95 1.53 -3.20 -1.26
N ARG A 96 2.66 -3.51 -1.91
CA ARG A 96 3.76 -4.26 -1.28
C ARG A 96 4.43 -3.48 -0.15
N LYS A 97 4.57 -2.16 -0.28
CA LYS A 97 5.15 -1.31 0.76
C LYS A 97 4.26 -1.29 2.01
N ILE A 98 2.95 -1.15 1.84
CA ILE A 98 1.98 -1.26 2.94
C ILE A 98 2.07 -2.63 3.60
N ASP A 99 2.10 -3.71 2.81
CA ASP A 99 2.20 -5.08 3.33
C ASP A 99 3.45 -5.28 4.18
N LEU A 100 4.62 -4.82 3.72
CA LEU A 100 5.88 -4.91 4.46
C LEU A 100 5.82 -4.18 5.81
N LEU A 101 5.23 -2.97 5.85
CA LEU A 101 5.08 -2.23 7.11
C LEU A 101 4.23 -3.01 8.12
N TRP A 102 3.11 -3.59 7.67
CA TRP A 102 2.24 -4.42 8.52
C TRP A 102 2.94 -5.69 9.00
N LEU A 103 3.66 -6.39 8.12
CA LEU A 103 4.42 -7.59 8.46
C LEU A 103 5.47 -7.29 9.53
N ASP A 104 6.28 -6.24 9.33
CA ASP A 104 7.39 -5.91 10.23
C ASP A 104 6.88 -5.57 11.64
N ALA A 105 5.88 -4.70 11.74
CA ALA A 105 5.34 -4.26 13.03
C ALA A 105 4.60 -5.37 13.78
N SER A 106 3.96 -6.29 13.06
CA SER A 106 3.16 -7.37 13.63
C SER A 106 3.93 -8.68 13.81
N LYS A 107 5.21 -8.73 13.42
CA LYS A 107 6.05 -9.94 13.37
C LYS A 107 5.46 -11.03 12.46
N GLY A 108 4.99 -10.62 11.29
CA GLY A 108 4.43 -11.49 10.26
C GLY A 108 3.01 -11.96 10.52
N LYS A 109 2.31 -11.34 11.48
CA LYS A 109 0.96 -11.74 11.90
C LYS A 109 -0.13 -11.08 11.04
N PHE A 110 0.08 -9.83 10.69
CA PHE A 110 -0.84 -8.99 9.92
C PHE A 110 -0.18 -8.57 8.61
N GLY A 111 -1.01 -8.28 7.62
CA GLY A 111 -0.57 -7.99 6.26
C GLY A 111 -1.47 -8.68 5.23
N TYR A 112 -1.52 -8.07 4.06
CA TYR A 112 -2.24 -8.60 2.92
C TYR A 112 -1.64 -9.91 2.39
N SER A 113 -0.31 -10.10 2.46
CA SER A 113 0.33 -11.37 2.10
C SER A 113 -0.05 -12.49 3.06
N VAL A 114 -0.27 -12.19 4.34
CA VAL A 114 -0.82 -13.16 5.31
C VAL A 114 -2.25 -13.53 4.91
N GLN A 115 -3.08 -12.54 4.58
CA GLN A 115 -4.45 -12.78 4.09
C GLN A 115 -4.45 -13.61 2.80
N LYS A 116 -3.54 -13.34 1.86
CA LYS A 116 -3.37 -14.14 0.64
C LYS A 116 -3.07 -15.59 0.94
N ASN A 117 -2.16 -15.87 1.88
CA ASN A 117 -1.85 -17.23 2.29
C ASN A 117 -3.06 -17.93 2.91
N ILE A 118 -3.83 -17.22 3.75
CA ILE A 118 -5.06 -17.77 4.34
C ILE A 118 -6.12 -18.04 3.26
N TRP A 119 -6.28 -17.15 2.28
CA TRP A 119 -7.17 -17.34 1.14
C TRP A 119 -6.86 -18.63 0.37
N LEU A 120 -5.58 -18.84 0.02
CA LEU A 120 -5.14 -20.06 -0.66
C LEU A 120 -5.38 -21.30 0.20
N ASN A 121 -5.15 -21.21 1.52
CA ASN A 121 -5.35 -22.32 2.46
C ASN A 121 -6.83 -22.74 2.60
N VAL A 122 -7.78 -21.83 2.38
CA VAL A 122 -9.21 -22.15 2.35
C VAL A 122 -9.73 -22.56 0.96
N GLN A 123 -8.81 -22.92 0.06
CA GLN A 123 -9.07 -23.33 -1.33
C GLN A 123 -9.51 -22.19 -2.23
N GLY A 124 -9.12 -20.95 -1.89
CA GLY A 124 -9.30 -19.83 -2.78
C GLY A 124 -8.34 -19.87 -3.97
N GLU A 125 -8.84 -19.45 -5.12
CA GLU A 125 -8.06 -19.30 -6.34
C GLU A 125 -7.70 -17.82 -6.55
N ILE A 126 -6.54 -17.56 -7.14
CA ILE A 126 -6.11 -16.19 -7.46
C ILE A 126 -6.92 -15.68 -8.65
N GLY A 127 -7.45 -14.45 -8.57
CA GLY A 127 -8.26 -13.85 -9.63
C GLY A 127 -9.71 -14.35 -9.72
N VAL A 128 -10.13 -15.23 -8.80
CA VAL A 128 -11.48 -15.79 -8.76
C VAL A 128 -12.10 -15.50 -7.40
N PHE A 129 -13.32 -14.98 -7.40
CA PHE A 129 -14.10 -14.87 -6.17
C PHE A 129 -15.12 -15.99 -6.10
N ASP A 130 -15.06 -16.74 -5.01
CA ASP A 130 -16.09 -17.67 -4.62
C ASP A 130 -16.63 -17.24 -3.24
N ALA A 131 -17.94 -17.04 -3.14
CA ALA A 131 -18.57 -16.56 -1.92
C ALA A 131 -18.40 -17.53 -0.75
N LEU A 132 -18.49 -18.85 -0.99
CA LEU A 132 -18.31 -19.87 0.05
C LEU A 132 -16.87 -19.90 0.56
N VAL A 133 -15.90 -19.76 -0.35
CA VAL A 133 -14.48 -19.60 0.02
C VAL A 133 -14.28 -18.32 0.83
N PHE A 134 -14.88 -17.20 0.42
CA PHE A 134 -14.82 -15.95 1.16
C PHE A 134 -15.37 -16.09 2.58
N TYR A 135 -16.50 -16.78 2.79
CA TYR A 135 -17.00 -17.04 4.14
C TYR A 135 -16.03 -17.89 4.96
N LYS A 136 -15.37 -18.90 4.37
CA LYS A 136 -14.33 -19.67 5.06
C LYS A 136 -13.14 -18.78 5.44
N PHE A 137 -12.70 -17.92 4.53
CA PHE A 137 -11.63 -16.95 4.77
C PHE A 137 -12.01 -15.98 5.89
N ALA A 138 -13.16 -15.31 5.78
CA ALA A 138 -13.68 -14.36 6.76
C ALA A 138 -13.80 -14.99 8.15
N LYS A 139 -14.16 -16.28 8.23
CA LYS A 139 -14.12 -17.05 9.48
C LYS A 139 -12.71 -17.20 10.05
N GLN A 140 -11.71 -17.54 9.22
CA GLN A 140 -10.32 -17.71 9.66
C GLN A 140 -9.73 -16.41 10.21
N VAL A 141 -9.98 -15.29 9.52
CA VAL A 141 -9.51 -13.97 9.95
C VAL A 141 -10.44 -13.29 10.96
N SER A 142 -11.51 -13.96 11.43
CA SER A 142 -12.49 -13.43 12.41
C SER A 142 -13.19 -12.13 11.98
N TRP A 143 -13.52 -12.02 10.69
CA TRP A 143 -14.35 -10.95 10.11
C TRP A 143 -15.84 -11.28 10.10
N GLN A 144 -16.25 -12.32 10.84
CA GLN A 144 -17.65 -12.70 11.01
C GLN A 144 -17.99 -12.94 12.48
N VAL A 145 -19.25 -12.72 12.82
CA VAL A 145 -19.86 -13.01 14.13
C VAL A 145 -21.20 -13.68 13.87
N ASN A 146 -21.46 -14.83 14.50
CA ASN A 146 -22.71 -15.60 14.34
C ASN A 146 -23.07 -15.87 12.86
N ASP A 147 -22.06 -16.26 12.07
CA ASP A 147 -22.16 -16.52 10.62
C ASP A 147 -22.61 -15.31 9.77
N GLN A 148 -22.53 -14.09 10.32
CA GLN A 148 -22.74 -12.85 9.61
C GLN A 148 -21.45 -12.05 9.53
N LEU A 149 -21.20 -11.40 8.40
CA LEU A 149 -20.04 -10.51 8.26
C LEU A 149 -20.13 -9.39 9.29
N ARG A 150 -19.01 -9.12 9.97
CA ARG A 150 -18.88 -7.98 10.87
C ARG A 150 -19.01 -6.70 10.04
N MET A 151 -20.08 -5.94 10.29
CA MET A 151 -20.40 -4.73 9.53
C MET A 151 -19.86 -3.46 10.19
N ASN A 152 -19.82 -3.41 11.52
CA ASN A 152 -19.33 -2.24 12.23
C ASN A 152 -17.81 -2.28 12.35
N TYR A 153 -17.14 -1.24 11.85
CA TYR A 153 -15.70 -1.08 11.92
C TYR A 153 -15.19 -1.09 13.36
N ASP A 154 -15.94 -0.49 14.28
CA ASP A 154 -15.53 -0.39 15.68
C ASP A 154 -15.57 -1.72 16.43
N ASP A 155 -16.21 -2.75 15.86
CA ASP A 155 -16.29 -4.06 16.50
C ASP A 155 -15.09 -4.98 16.16
N PHE A 156 -14.19 -4.56 15.26
CA PHE A 156 -12.97 -5.33 14.94
C PHE A 156 -11.98 -5.37 16.11
N ASP A 157 -11.17 -6.43 16.20
CA ASP A 157 -10.16 -6.57 17.25
C ASP A 157 -8.84 -5.92 16.81
N PHE A 158 -8.64 -4.67 17.22
CA PHE A 158 -7.42 -3.90 16.95
C PHE A 158 -6.32 -4.20 17.97
N SER A 159 -6.04 -5.49 18.20
CA SER A 159 -4.99 -5.95 19.10
C SER A 159 -4.20 -7.12 18.51
N LEU A 160 -3.02 -7.38 19.06
CA LEU A 160 -2.21 -8.55 18.70
C LEU A 160 -2.82 -9.89 19.13
N ASN A 161 -3.95 -9.90 19.84
CA ASN A 161 -4.67 -11.12 20.17
C ASN A 161 -5.57 -11.61 19.02
N ALA A 162 -5.85 -10.75 18.05
CA ALA A 162 -6.63 -11.10 16.88
C ALA A 162 -5.98 -12.25 16.07
N PRO A 163 -6.73 -13.02 15.28
CA PRO A 163 -6.14 -14.06 14.44
C PRO A 163 -5.16 -13.53 13.38
N ASP A 164 -4.37 -14.42 12.80
CA ASP A 164 -3.48 -14.07 11.69
C ASP A 164 -4.30 -13.54 10.51
N GLY A 165 -3.78 -12.51 9.84
CA GLY A 165 -4.47 -11.83 8.74
C GLY A 165 -5.70 -11.01 9.13
N HIS A 166 -6.01 -10.83 10.43
CA HIS A 166 -7.15 -10.00 10.86
C HIS A 166 -7.06 -8.56 10.35
N LEU A 167 -5.84 -8.00 10.30
CA LEU A 167 -5.54 -6.66 9.84
C LEU A 167 -4.52 -6.69 8.68
N PRO A 168 -4.48 -5.64 7.83
CA PRO A 168 -5.46 -4.55 7.76
C PRO A 168 -6.82 -5.03 7.24
N THR A 169 -7.90 -4.35 7.62
CA THR A 169 -9.26 -4.61 7.14
C THR A 169 -9.48 -3.97 5.77
N PHE A 170 -10.55 -4.40 5.09
CA PHE A 170 -11.07 -3.74 3.88
C PHE A 170 -12.33 -2.90 4.18
N ARG A 171 -12.48 -2.39 5.41
CA ARG A 171 -13.70 -1.71 5.88
C ARG A 171 -13.47 -0.22 6.09
N PHE A 172 -14.53 0.55 5.90
CA PHE A 172 -14.60 1.97 6.28
C PHE A 172 -15.49 2.12 7.54
N PRO A 173 -15.30 3.17 8.35
CA PRO A 173 -16.29 3.67 9.29
C PRO A 173 -17.60 3.99 8.56
N SER A 174 -18.70 3.68 9.23
CA SER A 174 -20.04 3.39 8.69
C SER A 174 -20.62 4.33 7.65
N ASP A 175 -20.20 5.59 7.61
CA ASP A 175 -20.86 6.61 6.77
C ASP A 175 -20.39 6.56 5.30
N THR A 176 -19.31 5.81 5.03
CA THR A 176 -18.70 5.65 3.69
C THR A 176 -18.52 4.19 3.26
N ASP A 177 -18.89 3.22 4.11
CA ASP A 177 -18.63 1.80 3.85
C ASP A 177 -19.50 1.24 2.72
N GLN A 178 -18.87 0.97 1.57
CA GLN A 178 -19.47 0.29 0.44
C GLN A 178 -18.89 -1.12 0.30
N LEU A 179 -19.19 -2.01 1.26
CA LEU A 179 -18.74 -3.42 1.26
C LEU A 179 -18.88 -4.14 -0.10
N GLY A 180 -19.90 -3.78 -0.89
CA GLY A 180 -20.14 -4.34 -2.21
C GLY A 180 -19.03 -4.07 -3.22
N THR A 181 -18.32 -2.93 -3.15
CA THR A 181 -17.23 -2.60 -4.08
C THR A 181 -15.94 -3.35 -3.76
N TRP A 182 -15.67 -3.62 -2.49
CA TRP A 182 -14.47 -4.37 -2.07
C TRP A 182 -14.53 -5.87 -2.35
N LEU A 183 -15.71 -6.48 -2.33
CA LEU A 183 -15.88 -7.89 -2.66
C LEU A 183 -15.41 -8.21 -4.08
N ASP A 184 -15.65 -7.29 -5.01
CA ASP A 184 -15.16 -7.38 -6.37
C ASP A 184 -13.67 -7.06 -6.48
N ALA A 185 -13.18 -6.04 -5.75
CA ALA A 185 -11.76 -5.69 -5.72
C ALA A 185 -10.86 -6.79 -5.12
N PHE A 186 -11.39 -7.66 -4.25
CA PHE A 186 -10.63 -8.75 -3.64
C PHE A 186 -10.04 -9.73 -4.67
N LYS A 187 -10.72 -9.93 -5.82
CA LYS A 187 -10.24 -10.76 -6.94
C LYS A 187 -8.93 -10.24 -7.50
N ASP A 188 -8.86 -8.93 -7.64
CA ASP A 188 -7.78 -8.22 -8.31
C ASP A 188 -6.67 -7.82 -7.33
N PHE A 189 -6.95 -7.87 -6.02
CA PHE A 189 -5.99 -7.52 -4.98
C PHE A 189 -4.90 -8.59 -4.80
N LEU A 190 -5.30 -9.86 -4.63
CA LEU A 190 -4.37 -10.95 -4.31
C LEU A 190 -3.29 -11.25 -5.36
N PRO A 191 -3.55 -11.16 -6.68
CA PRO A 191 -2.51 -11.34 -7.70
C PRO A 191 -1.35 -10.33 -7.60
N ARG A 192 -1.57 -9.19 -6.94
CA ARG A 192 -0.67 -8.03 -6.98
C ARG A 192 0.29 -7.95 -5.79
N LEU A 193 0.10 -8.84 -4.81
CA LEU A 193 0.98 -9.12 -3.67
C LEU A 193 2.13 -10.05 -4.07
#